data_AF-A0A8T3ZEZ9-F1
#
_entry.id   AF-A0A8T3ZEZ9-F1
#
_cell.length_a   1.000
_cell.length_b   1.000
_cell.length_c   1.000
_cell.angle_alpha   90.00
_cell.angle_beta   90.00
_cell.angle_gamma   90.00
#
_symmetry.space_group_name_H-M   'P 1'
#
loop_
_entity.id
_entity.type
_entity.pdbx_description
1 polymer ?
#
loop_
_entity_poly.entity_id
_entity_poly.type
_entity_poly.pdbx_seq_one_letter_code
_entity_poly.pdbx_strand_id
1 'polypeptide(L)'
;MEVLYRDDLNMALTNSKKEQYLTKFQQDGYYLIDAIDTPINNLSRKRRAEKLQENLKNKINEIKVSITKKTPVILIKKNVFELFRTPLSNLNYNIVHNEHIPFPSHWWQAVFKEKFKDALLKGSNSKSRKLRVRNHSDHL
;
A
#
# COMPACT_ATOMS: atom_id res chain seq x y z
N MET A 1 6.72 -4.58 19.91
CA MET A 1 6.60 -3.76 18.69
C MET A 1 8.01 -3.58 18.19
N GLU A 2 8.39 -4.22 17.09
CA GLU A 2 9.69 -3.94 16.49
C GLU A 2 9.54 -2.68 15.65
N VAL A 3 10.06 -1.57 16.17
CA VAL A 3 10.19 -0.35 15.37
C VAL A 3 11.38 -0.55 14.45
N LEU A 4 11.20 -0.36 13.14
CA LEU A 4 12.27 -0.54 12.15
C LEU A 4 13.27 0.62 12.15
N TYR A 5 12.89 1.76 12.74
CA TYR A 5 13.71 2.98 12.86
C TYR A 5 13.83 3.38 14.33
N ARG A 6 14.55 2.58 15.13
CA ARG A 6 14.65 2.77 16.59
C ARG A 6 15.51 3.96 17.00
N ASP A 7 16.47 4.35 16.15
CA ASP A 7 17.58 5.19 16.57
C ASP A 7 17.17 6.61 17.01
N ASP A 8 15.94 7.07 16.70
CA ASP A 8 15.48 8.43 17.06
C ASP A 8 14.11 8.51 17.79
N LEU A 9 13.62 7.42 18.39
CA LEU A 9 12.26 7.34 18.97
C LEU A 9 11.98 8.28 20.16
N ASN A 10 13.01 8.88 20.77
CA ASN A 10 12.85 9.70 21.97
C ASN A 10 12.56 11.19 21.72
N MET A 11 12.34 11.62 20.47
CA MET A 11 12.12 13.04 20.18
C MET A 11 11.01 13.25 19.16
N ALA A 12 10.26 14.35 19.33
CA ALA A 12 9.13 14.73 18.49
C ALA A 12 9.41 14.55 16.99
N LEU A 13 8.43 13.99 16.27
CA LEU A 13 8.41 13.89 14.80
C LEU A 13 8.40 15.30 14.19
N THR A 14 9.59 15.86 13.94
CA THR A 14 9.74 17.10 13.17
C THR A 14 9.52 16.82 11.68
N ASN A 15 9.16 17.85 10.90
CA ASN A 15 8.99 17.72 9.45
C ASN A 15 10.27 17.21 8.75
N SER A 16 11.46 17.60 9.23
CA SER A 16 12.74 17.12 8.71
C SER A 16 12.95 15.61 8.90
N LYS A 17 12.52 15.05 10.03
CA LYS A 17 12.60 13.60 10.28
C LYS A 17 11.56 12.82 9.47
N LYS A 18 10.37 13.38 9.24
CA LYS A 18 9.35 12.76 8.37
C LYS A 18 9.90 12.53 6.97
N GLU A 19 10.54 13.53 6.39
CA GLU A 19 11.15 13.42 5.06
C GLU A 19 12.22 12.32 5.04
N GLN A 20 13.14 12.31 6.00
CA GLN A 20 14.17 11.27 6.12
C GLN A 20 13.59 9.86 6.21
N TYR A 21 12.54 9.64 7.01
CA TYR A 21 11.90 8.32 7.10
C TYR A 21 11.18 7.93 5.82
N LEU A 22 10.55 8.86 5.11
CA LEU A 22 9.91 8.58 3.83
C LEU A 22 10.95 8.26 2.76
N THR A 23 12.07 8.98 2.72
CA THR A 23 13.19 8.68 1.82
C THR A 23 13.78 7.31 2.11
N LYS A 24 14.01 6.97 3.39
CA LYS A 24 14.50 5.63 3.76
C LYS A 24 13.51 4.54 3.40
N PHE A 25 12.22 4.74 3.68
CA PHE A 25 11.16 3.81 3.30
C PHE A 25 11.11 3.58 1.77
N GLN A 26 11.38 4.63 0.99
CA GLN A 26 11.52 4.54 -0.45
C GLN A 26 12.77 3.78 -0.89
N GLN A 27 13.91 4.02 -0.26
CA GLN A 27 15.16 3.29 -0.50
C GLN A 27 15.04 1.80 -0.18
N ASP A 28 14.24 1.45 0.83
CA ASP A 28 13.90 0.07 1.18
C ASP A 28 12.95 -0.60 0.17
N GLY A 29 12.55 0.11 -0.90
CA GLY A 29 11.77 -0.42 -2.02
C GLY A 29 10.26 -0.31 -1.84
N TYR A 30 9.80 0.49 -0.88
CA TYR A 30 8.38 0.73 -0.64
C TYR A 30 7.95 2.12 -1.12
N TYR A 31 6.67 2.29 -1.42
CA TYR A 31 6.12 3.59 -1.80
C TYR A 31 4.76 3.78 -1.15
N LEU A 32 4.49 4.99 -0.64
CA LEU A 32 3.20 5.37 -0.07
C LEU A 32 2.56 6.42 -0.96
N ILE A 33 1.31 6.19 -1.32
CA ILE A 33 0.48 7.13 -2.06
C ILE A 33 -0.77 7.37 -1.23
N ASP A 34 -1.03 8.63 -0.90
CA ASP A 34 -2.28 9.01 -0.26
C ASP A 34 -3.43 8.90 -1.25
N ALA A 35 -4.56 8.34 -0.81
CA ALA A 35 -5.75 8.20 -1.66
C ALA A 35 -6.41 9.55 -2.00
N ILE A 36 -6.06 10.61 -1.25
CA ILE A 36 -6.54 11.98 -1.47
C ILE A 36 -5.44 13.00 -1.17
N ASP A 37 -5.37 14.03 -1.99
CA ASP A 37 -4.30 15.05 -1.94
C ASP A 37 -4.64 16.22 -1.00
N THR A 38 -5.90 16.31 -0.57
CA THR A 38 -6.38 17.38 0.29
C THR A 38 -6.96 16.84 1.60
N PRO A 39 -6.79 17.55 2.73
CA PRO A 39 -7.40 17.17 3.99
C PRO A 39 -8.94 17.13 3.88
N ILE A 40 -9.53 16.01 4.28
CA ILE A 40 -10.99 15.81 4.29
C ILE A 40 -11.55 15.49 5.68
N ASN A 41 -10.73 15.68 6.72
CA ASN A 41 -11.06 15.39 8.12
C ASN A 41 -12.24 16.21 8.65
N ASN A 42 -12.56 17.36 8.07
CA ASN A 42 -13.68 18.21 8.54
C ASN A 42 -15.00 17.97 7.77
N LEU A 43 -15.01 17.08 6.79
CA LEU A 43 -16.19 16.81 5.95
C LEU A 43 -17.10 15.73 6.56
N SER A 44 -18.39 15.75 6.20
CA SER A 44 -19.31 14.66 6.55
C SER A 44 -18.87 13.34 5.91
N ARG A 45 -19.31 12.20 6.45
CA ARG A 45 -18.98 10.87 5.89
C ARG A 45 -19.36 10.76 4.41
N LYS A 46 -20.53 11.27 4.04
CA LYS A 46 -21.01 11.31 2.64
C LYS A 46 -20.07 12.15 1.77
N ARG A 47 -19.76 13.38 2.21
CA ARG A 47 -18.91 14.30 1.45
C ARG A 47 -17.46 13.81 1.31
N ARG A 48 -16.93 13.09 2.31
CA ARG A 48 -15.63 12.41 2.22
C ARG A 48 -15.64 11.32 1.14
N ALA A 49 -16.71 10.53 1.04
CA ALA A 49 -16.83 9.50 0.02
C ALA A 49 -16.91 10.11 -1.39
N GLU A 50 -17.72 11.16 -1.55
CA GLU A 50 -17.81 11.94 -2.80
C GLU A 50 -16.44 12.48 -3.21
N LYS A 51 -15.72 13.13 -2.29
CA LYS A 51 -14.38 13.68 -2.57
C LYS A 51 -13.37 12.61 -2.97
N LEU A 52 -13.44 11.43 -2.35
CA LEU A 52 -12.57 10.31 -2.72
C LEU A 52 -12.90 9.79 -4.12
N GLN A 53 -14.18 9.73 -4.48
CA GLN A 53 -14.64 9.33 -5.82
C GLN A 53 -14.26 10.38 -6.88
N GLU A 54 -14.41 11.66 -6.58
CA GLU A 54 -13.95 12.78 -7.43
C GLU A 54 -12.43 12.67 -7.70
N ASN A 55 -11.63 12.29 -6.68
CA ASN A 55 -10.18 12.17 -6.81
C ASN A 55 -9.71 10.88 -7.52
N LEU A 56 -10.58 9.88 -7.68
CA LEU A 56 -10.21 8.55 -8.15
C LEU A 56 -9.48 8.58 -9.50
N LYS A 57 -9.98 9.35 -10.46
CA LYS A 57 -9.38 9.45 -11.81
C LYS A 57 -7.96 9.99 -11.74
N ASN A 58 -7.74 11.07 -10.99
CA ASN A 58 -6.43 11.69 -10.84
C ASN A 58 -5.46 10.73 -10.16
N LYS A 59 -5.92 10.06 -9.10
CA LYS A 59 -5.12 9.09 -8.36
C LYS A 59 -4.74 7.86 -9.19
N ILE A 60 -5.63 7.37 -10.05
CA ILE A 60 -5.30 6.30 -11.02
C ILE A 60 -4.23 6.77 -12.00
N ASN A 61 -4.29 8.02 -12.47
CA ASN A 61 -3.28 8.56 -13.38
C ASN A 61 -1.92 8.70 -12.70
N GLU A 62 -1.87 9.12 -11.43
CA GLU A 62 -0.65 9.12 -10.63
C GLU A 62 -0.07 7.70 -10.51
N ILE A 63 -0.89 6.72 -10.11
CA ILE A 63 -0.47 5.31 -10.02
C ILE A 63 0.10 4.78 -11.36
N LYS A 64 -0.45 5.22 -12.50
CA LYS A 64 0.05 4.85 -13.83
C LYS A 64 1.48 5.30 -14.11
N VAL A 65 1.86 6.47 -13.60
CA VAL A 65 3.21 7.01 -13.81
C VAL A 65 4.17 6.60 -12.69
N SER A 66 3.66 6.26 -11.50
CA SER A 66 4.50 5.91 -10.35
C SER A 66 4.96 4.45 -10.31
N ILE A 67 4.15 3.48 -10.79
CA ILE A 67 4.46 2.05 -10.63
C ILE A 67 4.12 1.20 -11.88
N THR A 68 4.82 0.07 -12.04
CA THR A 68 4.50 -0.92 -13.07
C THR A 68 3.33 -1.82 -12.65
N LYS A 69 2.68 -2.49 -13.62
CA LYS A 69 1.59 -3.46 -13.36
C LYS A 69 1.98 -4.64 -12.46
N LYS A 70 3.27 -5.00 -12.45
CA LYS A 70 3.81 -6.11 -11.64
C LYS A 70 4.05 -5.72 -10.19
N THR A 71 4.16 -4.44 -9.90
CA THR A 71 4.40 -3.89 -8.55
C THR A 71 3.28 -4.34 -7.63
N PRO A 72 3.58 -5.04 -6.51
CA PRO A 72 2.59 -5.37 -5.50
C PRO A 72 1.91 -4.11 -4.94
N VAL A 73 0.58 -4.07 -5.00
CA VAL A 73 -0.23 -2.98 -4.46
C VAL A 73 -1.00 -3.48 -3.25
N ILE A 74 -0.89 -2.74 -2.14
CA ILE A 74 -1.62 -2.98 -0.90
C ILE A 74 -2.53 -1.78 -0.65
N LEU A 75 -3.84 -1.99 -0.76
CA LEU A 75 -4.85 -0.99 -0.39
C LEU A 75 -5.15 -1.07 1.10
N ILE A 76 -5.04 0.06 1.80
CA ILE A 76 -5.27 0.18 3.25
C ILE A 76 -6.51 1.06 3.45
N LYS A 77 -7.36 0.69 4.41
CA LYS A 77 -8.65 1.29 4.77
C LYS A 77 -9.82 0.83 3.89
N LYS A 78 -10.95 0.52 4.52
CA LYS A 78 -12.16 -0.05 3.89
C LYS A 78 -12.64 0.74 2.67
N ASN A 79 -12.84 2.05 2.81
CA ASN A 79 -13.36 2.89 1.72
C ASN A 79 -12.36 3.04 0.54
N VAL A 80 -11.05 3.00 0.81
CA VAL A 80 -10.03 3.01 -0.24
C VAL A 80 -10.05 1.67 -0.98
N PHE A 81 -10.12 0.55 -0.24
CA PHE A 81 -10.21 -0.77 -0.85
C PHE A 81 -11.45 -0.89 -1.76
N GLU A 82 -12.63 -0.58 -1.24
CA GLU A 82 -13.90 -0.65 -1.99
C GLU A 82 -13.87 0.20 -3.26
N LEU A 83 -13.29 1.41 -3.19
CA LEU A 83 -13.26 2.32 -4.33
C LEU A 83 -12.18 1.95 -5.37
N PHE A 84 -10.98 1.56 -4.93
CA PHE A 84 -9.83 1.39 -5.83
C PHE A 84 -9.64 -0.04 -6.35
N ARG A 85 -10.15 -1.06 -5.63
CA ARG A 85 -9.89 -2.47 -5.98
C ARG A 85 -10.34 -2.80 -7.41
N THR A 86 -11.59 -2.53 -7.74
CA THR A 86 -12.14 -2.86 -9.06
C THR A 86 -11.47 -2.07 -10.19
N PRO A 87 -11.37 -0.72 -10.13
CA PRO A 87 -10.69 0.06 -11.18
C PRO A 87 -9.25 -0.38 -11.45
N LEU A 88 -8.46 -0.61 -10.40
CA LEU A 88 -7.06 -1.01 -10.55
C LEU A 88 -6.93 -2.45 -11.08
N SER A 89 -7.85 -3.34 -10.70
CA SER A 89 -7.86 -4.73 -11.21
C SER A 89 -8.22 -4.79 -12.68
N ASN A 90 -9.21 -4.02 -13.11
CA ASN A 90 -9.59 -3.89 -14.53
C ASN A 90 -8.42 -3.35 -15.38
N LEU A 91 -7.51 -2.60 -14.76
CA LEU A 91 -6.28 -2.10 -15.36
C LEU A 91 -5.08 -3.06 -15.17
N ASN A 92 -5.30 -4.29 -14.72
CA ASN A 92 -4.31 -5.34 -14.50
C ASN A 92 -3.18 -4.99 -13.50
N TYR A 93 -3.46 -4.17 -12.49
CA TYR A 93 -2.51 -3.97 -11.38
C TYR A 93 -2.52 -5.16 -10.42
N ASN A 94 -1.34 -5.51 -9.92
CA ASN A 94 -1.13 -6.60 -8.98
C ASN A 94 -1.56 -6.23 -7.54
N ILE A 95 -2.86 -6.29 -7.25
CA ILE A 95 -3.37 -6.15 -5.89
C ILE A 95 -3.27 -7.49 -5.17
N VAL A 96 -2.46 -7.56 -4.12
CA VAL A 96 -2.01 -8.83 -3.53
C VAL A 96 -2.94 -9.40 -2.46
N HIS A 97 -4.11 -8.79 -2.27
CA HIS A 97 -5.09 -9.20 -1.28
C HIS A 97 -6.52 -8.95 -1.78
N ASN A 98 -7.47 -9.70 -1.21
CA ASN A 98 -8.87 -9.71 -1.63
C ASN A 98 -9.81 -9.17 -0.56
N GLU A 99 -9.30 -8.80 0.61
CA GLU A 99 -10.07 -8.24 1.71
C GLU A 99 -9.50 -6.90 2.16
N HIS A 100 -10.34 -6.04 2.69
CA HIS A 100 -9.87 -4.77 3.24
C HIS A 100 -8.94 -5.01 4.44
N ILE A 101 -7.83 -4.26 4.42
CA ILE A 101 -6.92 -4.10 5.55
C ILE A 101 -7.36 -2.83 6.28
N PRO A 102 -7.63 -2.85 7.60
CA PRO A 102 -8.05 -1.65 8.31
C PRO A 102 -6.93 -0.62 8.36
N PHE A 103 -7.26 0.66 8.57
CA PHE A 103 -6.22 1.65 8.85
C PHE A 103 -5.61 1.37 10.23
N PRO A 104 -4.29 1.56 10.45
CA PRO A 104 -3.62 1.26 11.71
C PRO A 104 -3.94 2.27 12.83
N SER A 105 -5.22 2.45 13.17
CA SER A 105 -5.63 3.19 14.36
C SER A 105 -5.62 2.28 15.59
N HIS A 106 -5.63 2.88 16.79
CA HIS A 106 -5.48 2.18 18.08
C HIS A 106 -6.25 0.86 18.19
N TRP A 107 -7.55 0.86 17.84
CA TRP A 107 -8.41 -0.33 17.94
C TRP A 107 -8.13 -1.42 16.90
N TRP A 108 -7.50 -1.07 15.78
CA TRP A 108 -7.30 -1.97 14.63
C TRP A 108 -5.85 -2.42 14.48
N GLN A 109 -4.95 -2.07 15.40
CA GLN A 109 -3.52 -2.34 15.25
C GLN A 109 -3.20 -3.84 15.11
N ALA A 110 -3.84 -4.70 15.90
CA ALA A 110 -3.62 -6.15 15.84
C ALA A 110 -4.06 -6.71 14.47
N VAL A 111 -5.29 -6.40 14.06
CA VAL A 111 -5.87 -6.82 12.77
C VAL A 111 -5.07 -6.26 11.59
N PHE A 112 -4.64 -5.00 11.66
CA PHE A 112 -3.77 -4.40 10.64
C PHE A 112 -2.48 -5.19 10.49
N LYS A 113 -1.76 -5.46 11.59
CA LYS A 113 -0.47 -6.16 11.56
C LYS A 113 -0.59 -7.52 10.89
N GLU A 114 -1.59 -8.30 11.27
CA GLU A 114 -1.85 -9.62 10.72
C GLU A 114 -2.12 -9.53 9.20
N LYS A 115 -3.15 -8.78 8.79
CA LYS A 115 -3.53 -8.70 7.38
C LYS A 115 -2.47 -8.05 6.50
N PHE A 116 -1.74 -7.06 7.02
CA PHE A 116 -0.66 -6.39 6.29
C PHE A 116 0.54 -7.32 6.10
N LYS A 117 0.92 -8.10 7.12
CA LYS A 117 1.98 -9.12 7.01
C LYS A 117 1.63 -10.15 5.94
N ASP A 118 0.40 -10.64 5.93
CA ASP A 118 -0.05 -11.60 4.91
C ASP A 118 0.00 -11.00 3.49
N ALA A 119 -0.41 -9.75 3.34
CA ALA A 119 -0.32 -9.04 2.05
C ALA A 119 1.13 -8.87 1.60
N LEU A 120 2.05 -8.52 2.51
CA LEU A 120 3.49 -8.42 2.21
C LEU A 120 4.07 -9.76 1.73
N LEU A 121 3.78 -10.86 2.43
CA LEU A 121 4.25 -12.19 2.04
C LEU A 121 3.76 -12.59 0.64
N LYS A 122 2.49 -12.29 0.31
CA LYS A 122 1.92 -12.52 -1.03
C LYS A 122 2.62 -11.68 -2.10
N GLY A 123 2.96 -10.43 -1.79
CA GLY A 123 3.73 -9.55 -2.68
C GLY A 123 5.17 -10.03 -2.94
N SER A 124 5.86 -10.49 -1.89
CA SER A 124 7.23 -10.99 -1.98
C SER A 124 7.34 -12.30 -2.76
N ASN A 125 6.37 -13.22 -2.60
CA ASN A 125 6.34 -14.52 -3.27
C ASN A 125 6.17 -14.43 -4.80
N SER A 126 5.86 -13.25 -5.35
CA SER A 126 5.84 -13.02 -6.80
C SER A 126 7.23 -13.15 -7.43
N LYS A 127 8.32 -12.88 -6.69
CA LYS A 127 9.70 -13.08 -7.16
C LYS A 127 10.09 -14.57 -7.19
N SER A 128 9.63 -15.38 -6.24
CA SER A 128 10.03 -16.79 -6.10
C SER A 128 9.37 -17.75 -7.09
N ARG A 129 8.20 -17.40 -7.67
CA ARG A 129 7.55 -18.24 -8.70
C ARG A 129 8.31 -18.26 -10.03
N LYS A 130 9.16 -17.26 -10.31
CA LYS A 130 9.99 -17.25 -11.53
C LYS A 130 11.21 -18.17 -11.45
N LEU A 131 11.67 -18.56 -10.26
CA LEU A 131 12.82 -19.45 -10.08
C LEU A 131 12.44 -20.94 -10.04
N ARG A 132 11.15 -21.29 -9.91
CA ARG A 132 10.72 -22.69 -9.72
C ARG A 132 10.23 -23.40 -10.99
N VAL A 133 10.23 -22.73 -12.15
CA VAL A 133 9.75 -23.29 -13.44
C VAL A 133 10.89 -23.48 -14.47
N ARG A 134 12.15 -23.35 -14.07
CA ARG A 134 13.30 -23.76 -14.90
C ARG A 134 14.11 -24.79 -14.14
N ASN A 135 13.61 -26.03 -14.11
CA ASN A 135 14.38 -27.25 -13.88
C ASN A 135 13.53 -28.42 -14.39
N HIS A 136 13.30 -28.45 -15.70
CA HIS A 136 13.06 -29.69 -16.44
C HIS A 136 13.36 -29.45 -17.92
N SER A 137 14.63 -29.60 -18.24
CA SER A 137 15.08 -30.02 -19.56
C SER A 137 16.28 -30.92 -19.34
N ASP A 138 16.08 -32.18 -19.71
CA ASP A 138 17.05 -33.09 -20.32
C ASP A 138 18.09 -33.74 -19.41
N HIS A 139 17.86 -35.04 -19.14
CA HIS A 139 18.82 -36.07 -19.53
C HIS A 139 18.10 -37.38 -19.87
N LEU A 140 18.26 -37.75 -21.16
CA LEU A 140 18.02 -39.04 -21.83
C LEU A 140 16.59 -39.39 -22.24
#